data_AF-A0A7S2U5W6-F1
#
_entry.id   AF-A0A7S2U5W6-F1
#
_cell.length_a   1.000
_cell.length_b   1.000
_cell.length_c   1.000
_cell.angle_alpha   90.00
_cell.angle_beta   90.00
_cell.angle_gamma   90.00
#
_symmetry.space_group_name_H-M   'P 1'
#
loop_
_entity.id
_entity.type
_entity.pdbx_description
1 polymer ?
#
loop_
_entity_poly.entity_id
_entity_poly.type
_entity_poly.pdbx_seq_one_letter_code
_entity_poly.pdbx_strand_id
1 'polypeptide(L)'
;MVRVSTPTKQSITQYICRRRILASSSSFIRTRSAGRLVTLIATLLFAGTFCVLAQTILFGSSKEDETILFGLLKKAKINPLHEKQPRLRKPTNITDSALGINQKQFPDEVNILNETAGTDSEYPTSNVPKGSYHYPNTQSNASGGLKVMLFVTTHMSSQHIWHLKSCWPPALQNSVLLNTADVTVYLNPEEKERKEAMNILKHTFRDQNLTIHVHGEAEERQSGAMAALSDATREGWFSGYDWVIRVNPDVIIRDDTFMLDAMQNDPNATGLLINCLNSTNMRRAKIHTDFFAIKPEVLPSDVFLNPTGKDAEDSFTNDIRETILNKGNQRWIPGATSLDNACRAGWKRKFNKTPIVHFHPGGGLMSHFTCPIPF
;
A
#
# COMPACT_ATOMS: atom_id res chain seq x y z
N MET A 1 47.57 3.19 44.28
CA MET A 1 47.54 4.61 44.70
C MET A 1 48.35 5.43 43.71
N VAL A 2 47.71 6.00 42.69
CA VAL A 2 48.16 7.18 41.93
C VAL A 2 46.87 7.88 41.50
N ARG A 3 46.83 9.20 41.67
CA ARG A 3 45.67 10.08 41.63
C ARG A 3 45.91 11.12 40.53
N VAL A 4 44.83 11.79 40.08
CA VAL A 4 44.80 13.06 39.30
C VAL A 4 44.96 12.86 37.78
N SER A 5 44.22 13.48 36.85
CA SER A 5 43.37 14.70 36.84
C SER A 5 42.34 14.66 35.69
N THR A 6 41.14 15.17 35.95
CA THR A 6 40.18 15.68 34.95
C THR A 6 40.49 17.14 34.57
N PRO A 7 40.25 17.59 33.32
CA PRO A 7 40.24 19.00 32.96
C PRO A 7 38.88 19.67 33.14
N THR A 8 38.97 20.94 33.49
CA THR A 8 37.97 21.88 33.98
C THR A 8 37.19 22.57 32.85
N LYS A 9 35.93 22.91 33.14
CA LYS A 9 35.12 23.90 32.40
C LYS A 9 35.74 25.30 32.54
N GLN A 10 35.79 26.05 31.44
CA GLN A 10 35.83 27.51 31.44
C GLN A 10 34.82 28.07 30.45
N SER A 11 34.31 29.24 30.81
CA SER A 11 33.10 29.91 30.35
C SER A 11 33.41 31.28 29.73
N ILE A 12 32.39 31.89 29.11
CA ILE A 12 32.22 33.33 28.80
C ILE A 12 32.85 33.72 27.43
N THR A 13 32.12 34.26 26.45
CA THR A 13 31.61 35.64 26.44
C THR A 13 30.53 35.88 25.38
N GLN A 14 29.56 36.74 25.73
CA GLN A 14 28.47 37.31 24.94
C GLN A 14 28.94 38.26 23.83
N TYR A 15 28.13 38.44 22.77
CA TYR A 15 27.98 39.75 22.11
C TYR A 15 26.52 40.01 21.71
N ILE A 16 26.07 41.22 22.04
CA ILE A 16 24.74 41.81 21.85
C ILE A 16 24.84 42.84 20.69
N CYS A 17 23.66 43.24 20.18
CA CYS A 17 23.29 44.48 19.44
C CYS A 17 23.28 44.42 17.90
N ARG A 18 22.42 45.12 17.14
CA ARG A 18 21.06 45.72 17.25
C ARG A 18 20.84 46.51 15.93
N ARG A 19 19.56 46.71 15.55
CA ARG A 19 18.98 47.73 14.62
C ARG A 19 19.10 47.47 13.10
N ARG A 20 18.02 47.46 12.29
CA ARG A 20 16.86 48.36 11.97
C ARG A 20 17.16 49.38 10.85
N ILE A 21 16.19 49.48 9.90
CA ILE A 21 15.72 50.69 9.16
C ILE A 21 16.63 51.13 7.99
N LEU A 22 16.23 51.47 6.73
CA LEU A 22 15.00 51.97 6.08
C LEU A 22 15.09 51.88 4.53
N ALA A 23 13.92 51.88 3.87
CA ALA A 23 13.47 52.57 2.64
C ALA A 23 14.24 52.56 1.29
N SER A 24 13.50 52.29 0.20
CA SER A 24 13.17 53.26 -0.88
C SER A 24 12.19 52.61 -1.91
N SER A 25 10.95 53.08 -2.12
CA SER A 25 10.48 54.00 -3.19
C SER A 25 10.96 53.67 -4.61
N SER A 26 10.24 53.74 -5.74
CA SER A 26 8.84 54.03 -6.13
C SER A 26 8.86 54.27 -7.66
N SER A 27 7.95 53.69 -8.46
CA SER A 27 7.46 54.22 -9.77
C SER A 27 6.39 53.24 -10.32
N PHE A 28 5.08 53.57 -10.42
CA PHE A 28 4.37 54.51 -11.29
C PHE A 28 4.45 54.21 -12.80
N ILE A 29 3.52 53.39 -13.32
CA ILE A 29 2.92 53.57 -14.66
C ILE A 29 1.40 53.45 -14.55
N ARG A 30 0.75 54.40 -15.23
CA ARG A 30 -0.67 54.74 -15.25
C ARG A 30 -1.35 54.09 -16.47
N THR A 31 -2.65 53.86 -16.32
CA THR A 31 -3.71 53.74 -17.35
C THR A 31 -4.09 52.34 -17.87
N ARG A 32 -5.34 51.95 -17.55
CA ARG A 32 -6.48 51.71 -18.48
C ARG A 32 -7.43 50.65 -17.93
N SER A 33 -8.73 50.92 -18.11
CA SER A 33 -9.88 50.03 -17.91
C SER A 33 -10.41 49.91 -16.47
N ALA A 34 -11.24 50.89 -16.08
CA ALA A 34 -12.22 50.77 -14.99
C ALA A 34 -13.37 49.77 -15.30
N GLY A 35 -13.46 49.27 -16.54
CA GLY A 35 -14.48 48.30 -16.96
C GLY A 35 -14.21 46.85 -16.49
N ARG A 36 -12.95 46.48 -16.20
CA ARG A 36 -12.62 45.10 -15.76
C ARG A 36 -12.70 44.90 -14.24
N LEU A 37 -12.64 45.98 -13.45
CA LEU A 37 -12.71 45.89 -11.99
C LEU A 37 -14.15 45.65 -11.51
N VAL A 38 -15.15 46.19 -12.21
CA VAL A 38 -16.58 45.95 -11.90
C VAL A 38 -16.98 44.50 -12.23
N THR A 39 -16.45 43.93 -13.31
CA THR A 39 -16.65 42.50 -13.62
C THR A 39 -15.95 41.61 -12.61
N LEU A 40 -14.72 41.93 -12.17
CA LEU A 40 -14.02 41.13 -11.17
C LEU A 40 -14.71 41.15 -9.78
N ILE A 41 -15.24 42.31 -9.38
CA ILE A 41 -15.99 42.46 -8.13
C ILE A 41 -17.37 41.77 -8.22
N ALA A 42 -18.04 41.81 -9.37
CA ALA A 42 -19.28 41.05 -9.58
C ALA A 42 -19.04 39.53 -9.55
N THR A 43 -17.94 39.04 -10.13
CA THR A 43 -17.58 37.61 -10.08
C THR A 43 -17.18 37.17 -8.67
N LEU A 44 -16.50 38.03 -7.90
CA LEU A 44 -16.14 37.75 -6.50
C LEU A 44 -17.34 37.80 -5.55
N LEU A 45 -18.32 38.67 -5.81
CA LEU A 45 -19.57 38.71 -5.04
C LEU A 45 -20.49 37.52 -5.36
N PHE A 46 -20.55 37.06 -6.61
CA PHE A 46 -21.29 35.84 -6.97
C PHE A 46 -20.61 34.56 -6.46
N ALA A 47 -19.27 34.49 -6.49
CA ALA A 47 -18.53 33.35 -5.95
C ALA A 47 -18.57 33.30 -4.41
N GLY A 48 -18.56 34.46 -3.74
CA GLY A 48 -18.68 34.55 -2.28
C GLY A 48 -20.04 34.09 -1.75
N THR A 49 -21.12 34.34 -2.49
CA THR A 49 -22.47 33.92 -2.08
C THR A 49 -22.65 32.40 -2.22
N PHE A 50 -21.94 31.76 -3.16
CA PHE A 50 -21.93 30.29 -3.30
C PHE A 50 -21.13 29.58 -2.18
N CYS A 51 -20.06 30.18 -1.66
CA CYS A 51 -19.34 29.62 -0.51
C CYS A 51 -20.15 29.70 0.78
N VAL A 52 -20.93 30.76 0.99
CA VAL A 52 -21.76 30.89 2.18
C VAL A 52 -22.97 29.93 2.13
N LEU A 53 -23.57 29.70 0.95
CA LEU A 53 -24.63 28.67 0.83
C LEU A 53 -24.10 27.24 1.02
N ALA A 54 -22.89 26.94 0.55
CA ALA A 54 -22.28 25.61 0.73
C ALA A 54 -21.89 25.34 2.20
N GLN A 55 -21.53 26.37 2.97
CA GLN A 55 -21.25 26.22 4.40
C GLN A 55 -22.50 26.05 5.25
N THR A 56 -23.65 26.62 4.86
CA THR A 56 -24.91 26.39 5.57
C THR A 56 -25.46 24.97 5.31
N ILE A 57 -25.19 24.38 4.14
CA ILE A 57 -25.62 23.02 3.80
C ILE A 57 -24.73 21.94 4.46
N LEU A 58 -23.47 22.25 4.77
CA LEU A 58 -22.53 21.29 5.39
C LEU A 58 -22.67 21.14 6.91
N PHE A 59 -23.47 21.97 7.60
CA PHE A 59 -23.63 21.89 9.07
C PHE A 59 -25.06 21.75 9.58
N GLY A 60 -26.01 21.37 8.72
CA GLY A 60 -27.33 20.97 9.18
C GLY A 60 -28.31 20.81 8.04
N SER A 61 -28.49 19.59 7.56
CA SER A 61 -29.54 19.30 6.60
C SER A 61 -30.20 17.96 6.91
N SER A 62 -31.53 18.02 6.95
CA SER A 62 -32.47 16.92 7.11
C SER A 62 -32.60 16.15 5.78
N LYS A 63 -33.01 14.88 5.85
CA LYS A 63 -33.17 13.95 4.70
C LYS A 63 -34.05 14.46 3.54
N GLU A 64 -34.74 15.58 3.68
CA GLU A 64 -35.62 16.13 2.62
C GLU A 64 -34.86 16.98 1.57
N ASP A 65 -33.68 17.54 1.88
CA ASP A 65 -32.96 18.44 0.95
C ASP A 65 -32.15 17.72 -0.15
N GLU A 66 -31.81 16.43 0.04
CA GLU A 66 -31.06 15.66 -0.96
C GLU A 66 -31.87 15.42 -2.25
N THR A 67 -33.20 15.39 -2.15
CA THR A 67 -34.09 15.13 -3.30
C THR A 67 -34.11 16.27 -4.32
N ILE A 68 -33.90 17.50 -3.86
CA ILE A 68 -33.89 18.70 -4.72
C ILE A 68 -32.57 18.78 -5.51
N LEU A 69 -31.45 18.40 -4.90
CA LEU A 69 -30.14 18.41 -5.54
C LEU A 69 -30.04 17.37 -6.68
N PHE A 70 -30.58 16.17 -6.47
CA PHE A 70 -30.67 15.15 -7.53
C PHE A 70 -31.67 15.51 -8.64
N GLY A 71 -32.71 16.29 -8.33
CA GLY A 71 -33.64 16.82 -9.32
C GLY A 71 -33.02 17.84 -10.28
N LEU A 72 -32.09 18.67 -9.80
CA LEU A 72 -31.43 19.70 -10.59
C LEU A 72 -30.33 19.15 -11.50
N LEU A 73 -29.60 18.12 -11.06
CA LEU A 73 -28.56 17.47 -11.88
C LEU A 73 -29.14 16.68 -13.07
N LYS A 74 -30.40 16.23 -13.00
CA LYS A 74 -31.07 15.52 -14.10
C LYS A 74 -31.48 16.41 -15.29
N LYS A 75 -31.47 17.74 -15.16
CA LYS A 75 -31.89 18.68 -16.22
C LYS A 75 -30.74 19.26 -17.06
N ALA A 76 -29.48 19.00 -16.71
CA ALA A 76 -28.33 19.42 -17.51
C ALA A 76 -28.00 18.38 -18.60
N LYS A 77 -28.74 18.41 -19.72
CA LYS A 77 -28.37 17.68 -20.95
C LYS A 77 -27.19 18.40 -21.63
N ILE A 78 -25.99 17.82 -21.53
CA ILE A 78 -24.86 18.15 -22.40
C ILE A 78 -24.79 17.07 -23.48
N ASN A 79 -24.93 17.47 -24.75
CA ASN A 79 -24.77 16.59 -25.91
C ASN A 79 -23.28 16.22 -26.06
N PRO A 80 -22.90 14.93 -26.15
CA PRO A 80 -21.57 14.57 -26.57
C PRO A 80 -21.46 14.62 -28.10
N LEU A 81 -20.41 15.30 -28.57
CA LEU A 81 -19.93 15.28 -29.95
C LEU A 81 -19.48 13.86 -30.32
N HIS A 82 -20.00 13.38 -31.45
CA HIS A 82 -19.62 12.11 -32.07
C HIS A 82 -18.18 12.18 -32.63
N GLU A 83 -17.25 11.48 -32.00
CA GLU A 83 -15.93 11.20 -32.55
C GLU A 83 -15.94 9.81 -33.21
N LYS A 84 -15.64 9.76 -34.51
CA LYS A 84 -15.62 8.54 -35.32
C LYS A 84 -14.36 7.72 -35.01
N GLN A 85 -14.51 6.51 -34.47
CA GLN A 85 -13.42 5.54 -34.38
C GLN A 85 -13.11 4.91 -35.75
N PRO A 86 -11.82 4.70 -36.09
CA PRO A 86 -11.42 3.95 -37.28
C PRO A 86 -11.54 2.44 -37.07
N ARG A 87 -12.01 1.75 -38.12
CA ARG A 87 -12.14 0.29 -38.21
C ARG A 87 -10.76 -0.38 -38.12
N LEU A 88 -10.54 -1.18 -37.07
CA LEU A 88 -9.41 -2.11 -36.98
C LEU A 88 -9.69 -3.38 -37.81
N ARG A 89 -8.70 -3.77 -38.62
CA ARG A 89 -8.67 -5.02 -39.40
C ARG A 89 -8.45 -6.23 -38.48
N LYS A 90 -9.11 -7.35 -38.80
CA LYS A 90 -8.89 -8.68 -38.21
C LYS A 90 -7.43 -9.12 -38.40
N PRO A 91 -6.74 -9.64 -37.38
CA PRO A 91 -5.53 -10.42 -37.57
C PRO A 91 -5.88 -11.86 -37.97
N THR A 92 -5.10 -12.35 -38.92
CA THR A 92 -5.02 -13.73 -39.43
C THR A 92 -4.47 -14.70 -38.38
N ASN A 93 -4.96 -15.93 -38.46
CA ASN A 93 -4.56 -17.09 -37.67
C ASN A 93 -3.04 -17.34 -37.74
N ILE A 94 -2.41 -17.46 -36.58
CA ILE A 94 -1.12 -18.15 -36.42
C ILE A 94 -1.38 -19.30 -35.44
N THR A 95 -1.20 -20.51 -35.93
CA THR A 95 -1.15 -21.76 -35.20
C THR A 95 0.18 -21.85 -34.46
N ASP A 96 0.15 -22.00 -33.14
CA ASP A 96 1.31 -22.45 -32.37
C ASP A 96 0.95 -23.61 -31.45
N SER A 97 1.87 -24.58 -31.49
CA SER A 97 1.79 -25.93 -30.97
C SER A 97 1.76 -25.99 -29.44
N ALA A 98 1.00 -26.96 -28.94
CA ALA A 98 0.71 -27.20 -27.55
C ALA A 98 1.94 -27.58 -26.70
N LEU A 99 2.21 -26.79 -25.67
CA LEU A 99 2.82 -27.25 -24.42
C LEU A 99 1.66 -27.55 -23.45
N GLY A 100 1.40 -28.83 -23.23
CA GLY A 100 0.38 -29.29 -22.29
C GLY A 100 0.83 -29.12 -20.85
N ILE A 101 0.45 -28.00 -20.23
CA ILE A 101 0.46 -27.87 -18.78
C ILE A 101 -0.92 -28.32 -18.29
N ASN A 102 -0.94 -29.40 -17.51
CA ASN A 102 -2.13 -29.88 -16.80
C ASN A 102 -2.61 -28.79 -15.83
N GLN A 103 -3.55 -27.95 -16.25
CA GLN A 103 -4.38 -27.19 -15.32
C GLN A 103 -5.18 -28.21 -14.49
N LYS A 104 -4.80 -28.38 -13.22
CA LYS A 104 -5.68 -29.04 -12.25
C LYS A 104 -6.98 -28.25 -12.21
N GLN A 105 -8.05 -28.89 -12.65
CA GLN A 105 -9.40 -28.37 -12.59
C GLN A 105 -9.75 -28.07 -11.13
N PHE A 106 -10.07 -26.80 -10.84
CA PHE A 106 -10.56 -26.39 -9.54
C PHE A 106 -11.86 -27.15 -9.22
N PRO A 107 -12.06 -27.66 -8.00
CA PRO A 107 -13.38 -28.12 -7.58
C PRO A 107 -14.35 -26.92 -7.59
N ASP A 108 -15.54 -27.10 -8.16
CA ASP A 108 -16.58 -26.08 -8.21
C ASP A 108 -16.89 -25.54 -6.80
N GLU A 109 -16.51 -24.28 -6.54
CA GLU A 109 -16.61 -23.58 -5.25
C GLU A 109 -18.02 -23.13 -4.86
N VAL A 110 -19.07 -23.79 -5.35
CA VAL A 110 -20.46 -23.35 -5.09
C VAL A 110 -20.98 -23.74 -3.70
N ASN A 111 -20.23 -24.52 -2.91
CA ASN A 111 -20.75 -25.09 -1.64
C ASN A 111 -20.01 -24.70 -0.34
N ILE A 112 -19.05 -23.77 -0.34
CA ILE A 112 -18.32 -23.41 0.90
C ILE A 112 -19.07 -22.36 1.75
N LEU A 113 -20.19 -21.80 1.27
CA LEU A 113 -21.00 -20.83 2.03
C LEU A 113 -22.48 -21.22 2.24
N ASN A 114 -22.88 -22.45 1.89
CA ASN A 114 -24.27 -22.93 2.01
C ASN A 114 -24.41 -24.12 2.98
N GLU A 115 -23.68 -24.12 4.10
CA GLU A 115 -24.10 -24.92 5.26
C GLU A 115 -25.27 -24.23 5.96
N THR A 116 -26.48 -24.67 5.58
CA THR A 116 -27.71 -24.68 6.37
C THR A 116 -28.05 -23.41 7.17
N ALA A 117 -29.01 -22.65 6.64
CA ALA A 117 -29.91 -21.80 7.43
C ALA A 117 -30.72 -22.67 8.40
N GLY A 118 -30.07 -23.12 9.47
CA GLY A 118 -30.68 -23.69 10.66
C GLY A 118 -31.08 -22.56 11.61
N THR A 119 -32.36 -22.52 11.94
CA THR A 119 -33.02 -21.74 12.99
C THR A 119 -32.12 -21.20 14.10
N ASP A 120 -32.06 -19.86 14.24
CA ASP A 120 -31.75 -19.03 15.41
C ASP A 120 -31.10 -19.74 16.62
N SER A 121 -29.98 -20.41 16.40
CA SER A 121 -29.06 -20.79 17.45
C SER A 121 -28.16 -19.59 17.67
N GLU A 122 -28.35 -18.94 18.81
CA GLU A 122 -27.42 -18.02 19.46
C GLU A 122 -25.98 -18.39 19.11
N TYR A 123 -25.42 -17.75 18.07
CA TYR A 123 -24.02 -17.97 17.71
C TYR A 123 -23.25 -17.50 18.93
N PRO A 124 -22.48 -18.35 19.61
CA PRO A 124 -21.60 -17.86 20.65
C PRO A 124 -20.76 -16.77 20.00
N THR A 125 -20.84 -15.57 20.57
CA THR A 125 -20.03 -14.40 20.25
C THR A 125 -18.59 -14.74 20.58
N SER A 126 -18.03 -15.64 19.77
CA SER A 126 -16.65 -16.09 19.81
C SER A 126 -15.82 -14.96 19.20
N ASN A 127 -15.73 -13.86 19.93
CA ASN A 127 -14.86 -12.75 19.61
C ASN A 127 -13.44 -13.30 19.65
N VAL A 128 -12.76 -13.31 18.49
CA VAL A 128 -11.35 -13.70 18.42
C VAL A 128 -10.56 -12.65 19.21
N PRO A 129 -9.86 -13.03 20.30
CA PRO A 129 -9.10 -12.07 21.09
C PRO A 129 -7.94 -11.45 20.31
N LYS A 130 -7.43 -10.32 20.80
CA LYS A 130 -6.13 -9.79 20.37
C LYS A 130 -5.04 -10.82 20.71
N GLY A 131 -4.00 -10.95 19.90
CA GLY A 131 -2.91 -11.88 20.16
C GLY A 131 -2.27 -12.48 18.91
N SER A 132 -1.35 -13.42 19.14
CA SER A 132 -0.66 -14.17 18.09
C SER A 132 -1.23 -15.57 17.97
N TYR A 133 -1.51 -16.00 16.73
CA TYR A 133 -2.07 -17.31 16.42
C TYR A 133 -1.19 -17.99 15.38
N HIS A 134 -0.63 -19.15 15.72
CA HIS A 134 0.27 -19.91 14.85
C HIS A 134 -0.41 -21.16 14.30
N TYR A 135 -0.29 -21.36 12.98
CA TYR A 135 -0.86 -22.46 12.20
C TYR A 135 0.29 -23.09 11.39
N PRO A 136 1.02 -24.05 11.98
CA PRO A 136 2.16 -24.65 11.32
C PRO A 136 1.72 -25.49 10.12
N ASN A 137 2.41 -25.36 8.99
CA ASN A 137 2.32 -26.35 7.92
C ASN A 137 3.24 -27.53 8.28
N THR A 138 2.66 -28.73 8.37
CA THR A 138 3.38 -29.98 8.67
C THR A 138 4.32 -30.44 7.55
N GLN A 139 4.27 -29.79 6.37
CA GLN A 139 5.09 -30.12 5.21
C GLN A 139 6.35 -29.24 5.06
N SER A 140 6.69 -28.39 6.04
CA SER A 140 7.88 -27.54 5.94
C SER A 140 9.17 -28.39 6.02
N ASN A 141 9.71 -28.72 4.85
CA ASN A 141 10.99 -29.43 4.73
C ASN A 141 12.13 -28.51 5.18
N ALA A 142 12.65 -28.77 6.37
CA ALA A 142 13.87 -28.15 6.89
C ALA A 142 15.07 -28.55 6.03
N SER A 143 15.35 -27.79 4.98
CA SER A 143 16.59 -27.86 4.21
C SER A 143 17.15 -26.46 4.05
N GLY A 144 18.48 -26.32 4.03
CA GLY A 144 19.22 -25.05 4.12
C GLY A 144 19.10 -24.11 2.92
N GLY A 145 17.90 -23.96 2.37
CA GLY A 145 17.55 -22.96 1.36
C GLY A 145 17.24 -21.59 1.97
N LEU A 146 16.95 -20.64 1.07
CA LEU A 146 16.59 -19.26 1.39
C LEU A 146 15.36 -19.20 2.31
N LYS A 147 15.50 -18.61 3.49
CA LYS A 147 14.40 -18.39 4.44
C LYS A 147 13.75 -17.05 4.19
N VAL A 148 12.53 -17.07 3.66
CA VAL A 148 11.77 -15.87 3.32
C VAL A 148 10.52 -15.79 4.18
N MET A 149 10.28 -14.62 4.76
CA MET A 149 9.00 -14.30 5.39
C MET A 149 8.17 -13.39 4.48
N LEU A 150 6.94 -13.77 4.21
CA LEU A 150 5.91 -12.91 3.64
C LEU A 150 5.16 -12.20 4.77
N PHE A 151 5.47 -10.92 4.99
CA PHE A 151 4.81 -10.06 5.98
C PHE A 151 3.59 -9.35 5.37
N VAL A 152 2.42 -9.92 5.56
CA VAL A 152 1.17 -9.36 5.03
C VAL A 152 0.55 -8.40 6.04
N THR A 153 0.28 -7.16 5.65
CA THR A 153 -0.43 -6.20 6.52
C THR A 153 -1.81 -5.88 5.96
N THR A 154 -2.87 -6.05 6.76
CA THR A 154 -4.23 -5.85 6.27
C THR A 154 -5.20 -5.36 7.34
N HIS A 155 -6.08 -4.44 6.93
CA HIS A 155 -7.25 -3.99 7.71
C HIS A 155 -8.56 -4.60 7.19
N MET A 156 -8.47 -5.64 6.34
CA MET A 156 -9.60 -6.39 5.80
C MET A 156 -10.69 -5.56 5.10
N SER A 157 -10.28 -4.53 4.33
CA SER A 157 -11.22 -3.87 3.41
C SER A 157 -11.86 -4.86 2.45
N SER A 158 -13.02 -4.52 1.89
CA SER A 158 -13.69 -5.32 0.87
C SER A 158 -12.76 -5.64 -0.32
N GLN A 159 -11.87 -4.73 -0.69
CA GLN A 159 -10.88 -4.95 -1.74
C GLN A 159 -9.80 -5.95 -1.31
N HIS A 160 -9.30 -5.85 -0.07
CA HIS A 160 -8.32 -6.81 0.45
C HIS A 160 -8.92 -8.22 0.54
N ILE A 161 -10.16 -8.33 1.05
CA ILE A 161 -10.91 -9.59 1.10
C ILE A 161 -11.05 -10.19 -0.30
N TRP A 162 -11.45 -9.38 -1.28
CA TRP A 162 -11.58 -9.85 -2.66
C TRP A 162 -10.26 -10.37 -3.22
N HIS A 163 -9.13 -9.69 -3.00
CA HIS A 163 -7.82 -10.18 -3.46
C HIS A 163 -7.39 -11.46 -2.74
N LEU A 164 -7.56 -11.54 -1.41
CA LEU A 164 -7.23 -12.75 -0.64
C LEU A 164 -8.03 -13.96 -1.11
N LYS A 165 -9.29 -13.76 -1.50
CA LYS A 165 -10.16 -14.82 -2.02
C LYS A 165 -9.87 -15.18 -3.48
N SER A 166 -9.53 -14.20 -4.33
CA SER A 166 -9.47 -14.42 -5.79
C SER A 166 -8.07 -14.47 -6.39
N CYS A 167 -7.16 -13.59 -5.96
CA CYS A 167 -5.86 -13.38 -6.62
C CYS A 167 -4.68 -14.01 -5.88
N TRP A 168 -4.73 -14.09 -4.55
CA TRP A 168 -3.66 -14.75 -3.79
C TRP A 168 -3.57 -16.25 -4.04
N PRO A 169 -4.66 -17.02 -4.15
CA PRO A 169 -4.57 -18.46 -4.42
C PRO A 169 -3.80 -18.79 -5.72
N PRO A 170 -4.11 -18.20 -6.89
CA PRO A 170 -3.31 -18.45 -8.09
C PRO A 170 -1.88 -17.86 -7.99
N ALA A 171 -1.67 -16.74 -7.29
CA ALA A 171 -0.32 -16.21 -7.07
C ALA A 171 0.56 -17.20 -6.31
N LEU A 172 0.05 -17.77 -5.21
CA LEU A 172 0.74 -18.78 -4.40
C LEU A 172 1.02 -20.06 -5.20
N GLN A 173 0.10 -20.47 -6.07
CA GLN A 173 0.27 -21.68 -6.89
C GLN A 173 1.33 -21.54 -7.98
N ASN A 174 1.54 -20.32 -8.50
CA ASN A 174 2.41 -20.08 -9.67
C ASN A 174 3.76 -19.43 -9.31
N SER A 175 3.98 -19.06 -8.05
CA SER A 175 5.24 -18.45 -7.58
C SER A 175 6.00 -19.42 -6.68
N VAL A 176 7.25 -19.72 -7.06
CA VAL A 176 8.15 -20.53 -6.24
C VAL A 176 8.46 -19.80 -4.93
N LEU A 177 8.76 -18.51 -5.01
CA LEU A 177 9.08 -17.66 -3.86
C LEU A 177 7.93 -17.64 -2.84
N LEU A 178 6.72 -17.33 -3.30
CA LEU A 178 5.55 -17.23 -2.41
C LEU A 178 5.15 -18.58 -1.82
N ASN A 179 5.23 -19.66 -2.60
CA ASN A 179 4.84 -20.99 -2.13
C ASN A 179 5.78 -21.52 -1.03
N THR A 180 7.04 -21.11 -1.03
CA THR A 180 8.04 -21.54 -0.04
C THR A 180 8.21 -20.60 1.16
N ALA A 181 7.56 -19.44 1.15
CA ALA A 181 7.69 -18.46 2.23
C ALA A 181 6.84 -18.83 3.46
N ASP A 182 7.37 -18.57 4.64
CA ASP A 182 6.55 -18.49 5.86
C ASP A 182 5.69 -17.22 5.78
N VAL A 183 4.45 -17.28 6.25
CA VAL A 183 3.50 -16.16 6.15
C VAL A 183 3.22 -15.61 7.55
N THR A 184 3.51 -14.33 7.74
CA THR A 184 3.15 -13.60 8.96
C THR A 184 2.18 -12.49 8.60
N VAL A 185 0.98 -12.50 9.19
CA VAL A 185 -0.06 -11.52 8.90
C VAL A 185 -0.25 -10.59 10.09
N TYR A 186 -0.06 -9.29 9.89
CA TYR A 186 -0.52 -8.26 10.80
C TYR A 186 -1.96 -7.88 10.44
N LEU A 187 -2.90 -8.29 11.28
CA LEU A 187 -4.33 -8.23 11.05
C LEU A 187 -4.97 -7.17 11.95
N ASN A 188 -5.51 -6.09 11.35
CA ASN A 188 -6.18 -5.01 12.09
C ASN A 188 -7.65 -4.74 11.65
N PRO A 189 -8.58 -5.69 11.81
CA PRO A 189 -9.99 -5.53 11.46
C PRO A 189 -10.80 -5.06 12.68
N GLU A 190 -12.06 -4.69 12.45
CA GLU A 190 -13.01 -4.50 13.55
C GLU A 190 -13.23 -5.83 14.30
N GLU A 191 -13.53 -5.77 15.61
CA GLU A 191 -13.67 -6.96 16.45
C GLU A 191 -14.68 -7.98 15.89
N LYS A 192 -15.82 -7.48 15.42
CA LYS A 192 -16.90 -8.29 14.82
C LYS A 192 -16.48 -9.00 13.52
N GLU A 193 -15.46 -8.48 12.83
CA GLU A 193 -14.98 -8.99 11.55
C GLU A 193 -13.82 -9.99 11.72
N ARG A 194 -13.20 -10.05 12.90
CA ARG A 194 -12.01 -10.90 13.14
C ARG A 194 -12.23 -12.36 12.80
N LYS A 195 -13.39 -12.93 13.15
CA LYS A 195 -13.67 -14.34 12.89
C LYS A 195 -13.67 -14.65 11.39
N GLU A 196 -14.35 -13.83 10.59
CA GLU A 196 -14.36 -13.99 9.13
C GLU A 196 -12.96 -13.74 8.55
N ALA A 197 -12.29 -12.67 8.97
CA ALA A 197 -10.93 -12.34 8.56
C ALA A 197 -9.95 -13.49 8.79
N MET A 198 -9.99 -14.12 9.97
CA MET A 198 -9.17 -15.28 10.30
C MET A 198 -9.47 -16.47 9.39
N ASN A 199 -10.75 -16.74 9.11
CA ASN A 199 -11.13 -17.84 8.21
C ASN A 199 -10.63 -17.61 6.79
N ILE A 200 -10.72 -16.38 6.28
CA ILE A 200 -10.18 -16.01 4.96
C ILE A 200 -8.67 -16.26 4.92
N LEU A 201 -7.90 -15.75 5.89
CA LEU A 201 -6.45 -15.93 5.92
C LEU A 201 -6.03 -17.39 6.01
N LYS A 202 -6.70 -18.17 6.87
CA LYS A 202 -6.45 -19.62 7.00
C LYS A 202 -6.71 -20.35 5.68
N HIS A 203 -7.77 -19.96 4.97
CA HIS A 203 -8.09 -20.58 3.70
C HIS A 203 -7.10 -20.19 2.60
N THR A 204 -6.78 -18.89 2.49
CA THR A 204 -5.85 -18.35 1.49
C THR A 204 -4.44 -18.93 1.67
N PHE A 205 -3.96 -19.01 2.91
CA PHE A 205 -2.59 -19.44 3.23
C PHE A 205 -2.52 -20.85 3.84
N ARG A 206 -3.46 -21.74 3.47
CA ARG A 206 -3.62 -23.07 4.09
C ARG A 206 -2.41 -24.00 3.90
N ASP A 207 -1.62 -23.75 2.86
CA ASP A 207 -0.47 -24.55 2.47
C ASP A 207 0.86 -23.89 2.93
N GLN A 208 0.78 -22.82 3.74
CA GLN A 208 1.93 -22.10 4.28
C GLN A 208 1.98 -22.23 5.80
N ASN A 209 3.18 -22.04 6.35
CA ASN A 209 3.35 -21.86 7.79
C ASN A 209 2.86 -20.46 8.16
N LEU A 210 1.67 -20.37 8.76
CA LEU A 210 0.94 -19.12 8.92
C LEU A 210 0.96 -18.66 10.38
N THR A 211 1.41 -17.44 10.62
CA THR A 211 1.26 -16.75 11.91
C THR A 211 0.39 -15.51 11.71
N ILE A 212 -0.61 -15.30 12.56
CA ILE A 212 -1.51 -14.14 12.50
C ILE A 212 -1.42 -13.37 13.80
N HIS A 213 -1.04 -12.10 13.72
CA HIS A 213 -1.03 -11.15 14.83
C HIS A 213 -2.27 -10.25 14.71
N VAL A 214 -3.22 -10.46 15.62
CA VAL A 214 -4.47 -9.69 15.68
C VAL A 214 -4.24 -8.43 16.52
N HIS A 215 -4.22 -7.28 15.86
CA HIS A 215 -4.17 -5.98 16.49
C HIS A 215 -5.55 -5.50 16.93
N GLY A 216 -5.53 -4.61 17.92
CA GLY A 216 -6.63 -4.41 18.80
C GLY A 216 -7.57 -3.26 18.51
N GLU A 217 -7.09 -2.27 17.79
CA GLU A 217 -7.76 -1.00 17.57
C GLU A 217 -7.61 -0.68 16.08
N ALA A 218 -8.74 -0.41 15.43
CA ALA A 218 -8.77 0.01 14.04
C ALA A 218 -8.09 1.38 13.93
N GLU A 219 -6.77 1.35 13.82
CA GLU A 219 -5.95 2.51 13.54
C GLU A 219 -6.19 2.96 12.09
N GLU A 220 -6.00 4.25 11.85
CA GLU A 220 -5.99 4.77 10.49
C GLU A 220 -4.98 4.00 9.62
N ARG A 221 -5.29 3.81 8.33
CA ARG A 221 -4.52 2.93 7.43
C ARG A 221 -3.01 3.18 7.46
N GLN A 222 -2.61 4.45 7.50
CA GLN A 222 -1.20 4.86 7.50
C GLN A 222 -0.52 4.50 8.83
N SER A 223 -1.18 4.80 9.94
CA SER A 223 -0.74 4.40 11.28
C SER A 223 -0.61 2.88 11.40
N GLY A 224 -1.57 2.13 10.85
CA GLY A 224 -1.54 0.67 10.87
C GLY A 224 -0.34 0.06 10.15
N ALA A 225 0.10 0.64 9.03
CA ALA A 225 1.30 0.17 8.33
C ALA A 225 2.58 0.43 9.14
N MET A 226 2.66 1.59 9.81
CA MET A 226 3.79 1.95 10.67
C MET A 226 3.79 1.12 11.97
N ALA A 227 2.63 0.94 12.60
CA ALA A 227 2.44 0.11 13.79
C ALA A 227 2.83 -1.34 13.52
N ALA A 228 2.45 -1.91 12.37
CA ALA A 228 2.84 -3.25 11.97
C ALA A 228 4.37 -3.45 11.95
N LEU A 229 5.12 -2.49 11.39
CA LEU A 229 6.58 -2.54 11.38
C LEU A 229 7.18 -2.32 12.77
N SER A 230 6.63 -1.38 13.54
CA SER A 230 7.08 -1.12 14.91
C SER A 230 6.91 -2.34 15.81
N ASP A 231 5.75 -2.99 15.77
CA ASP A 231 5.45 -4.18 16.55
C ASP A 231 6.31 -5.37 16.08
N ALA A 232 6.47 -5.55 14.76
CA ALA A 232 7.34 -6.60 14.22
C ALA A 232 8.81 -6.44 14.64
N THR A 233 9.31 -5.20 14.67
CA THR A 233 10.65 -4.90 15.19
C THR A 233 10.75 -5.15 16.69
N ARG A 234 9.78 -4.65 17.47
CA ARG A 234 9.77 -4.77 18.94
C ARG A 234 9.76 -6.22 19.40
N GLU A 235 8.97 -7.05 18.72
CA GLU A 235 8.78 -8.45 19.04
C GLU A 235 9.74 -9.38 18.27
N GLY A 236 10.63 -8.82 17.46
CA GLY A 236 11.67 -9.56 16.75
C GLY A 236 11.16 -10.56 15.70
N TRP A 237 9.99 -10.32 15.09
CA TRP A 237 9.36 -11.26 14.14
C TRP A 237 10.21 -11.53 12.89
N PHE A 238 11.10 -10.60 12.53
CA PHE A 238 11.98 -10.72 11.37
C PHE A 238 13.23 -11.57 11.64
N SER A 239 13.46 -11.95 12.91
CA SER A 239 14.65 -12.69 13.31
C SER A 239 14.70 -14.08 12.69
N GLY A 240 15.86 -14.45 12.15
CA GLY A 240 16.10 -15.78 11.56
C GLY A 240 15.69 -15.95 10.09
N TYR A 241 15.13 -14.91 9.47
CA TYR A 241 14.86 -14.88 8.03
C TYR A 241 15.99 -14.18 7.26
N ASP A 242 16.31 -14.68 6.07
CA ASP A 242 17.26 -14.06 5.16
C ASP A 242 16.63 -12.83 4.49
N TRP A 243 15.33 -12.91 4.17
CA TRP A 243 14.57 -11.84 3.55
C TRP A 243 13.18 -11.71 4.16
N VAL A 244 12.72 -10.48 4.29
CA VAL A 244 11.34 -10.14 4.63
C VAL A 244 10.72 -9.40 3.45
N ILE A 245 9.62 -9.94 2.92
CA ILE A 245 8.79 -9.33 1.88
C ILE A 245 7.53 -8.80 2.55
N ARG A 246 7.40 -7.48 2.67
CA ARG A 246 6.17 -6.85 3.16
C ARG A 246 5.24 -6.58 1.99
N VAL A 247 3.95 -6.89 2.14
CA VAL A 247 2.96 -6.76 1.07
C VAL A 247 1.54 -6.46 1.60
N ASN A 248 0.77 -5.62 0.92
CA ASN A 248 -0.69 -5.55 1.13
C ASN A 248 -1.42 -6.59 0.27
N PRO A 249 -2.63 -7.04 0.66
CA PRO A 249 -3.39 -7.96 -0.16
C PRO A 249 -3.72 -7.50 -1.59
N ASP A 250 -3.87 -6.21 -1.83
CA ASP A 250 -4.14 -5.64 -3.17
C ASP A 250 -2.88 -5.43 -4.02
N VAL A 251 -1.72 -5.88 -3.53
CA VAL A 251 -0.46 -5.98 -4.28
C VAL A 251 -0.15 -7.44 -4.58
N ILE A 252 -0.10 -7.76 -5.87
CA ILE A 252 0.12 -9.12 -6.37
C ILE A 252 1.48 -9.22 -7.03
N ILE A 253 2.28 -10.19 -6.56
CA ILE A 253 3.49 -10.67 -7.23
C ILE A 253 3.03 -11.70 -8.26
N ARG A 254 3.18 -11.38 -9.55
CA ARG A 254 2.89 -12.32 -10.64
C ARG A 254 4.11 -13.16 -11.02
N ASP A 255 5.27 -12.49 -11.07
CA ASP A 255 6.51 -13.07 -11.57
C ASP A 255 7.60 -12.77 -10.55
N ASP A 256 8.10 -13.82 -9.91
CA ASP A 256 9.12 -13.75 -8.88
C ASP A 256 10.53 -13.98 -9.41
N THR A 257 10.71 -14.20 -10.72
CA THR A 257 12.01 -14.55 -11.32
C THR A 257 13.09 -13.53 -10.98
N PHE A 258 12.79 -12.24 -11.14
CA PHE A 258 13.72 -11.16 -10.80
C PHE A 258 14.07 -11.13 -9.31
N MET A 259 13.08 -11.39 -8.45
CA MET A 259 13.27 -11.35 -7.01
C MET A 259 14.11 -12.52 -6.53
N LEU A 260 13.80 -13.74 -6.99
CA LEU A 260 14.58 -14.93 -6.69
C LEU A 260 16.04 -14.78 -7.16
N ASP A 261 16.25 -14.32 -8.39
CA ASP A 261 17.60 -14.07 -8.90
C ASP A 261 18.37 -13.07 -8.03
N ALA A 262 17.78 -11.93 -7.68
CA ALA A 262 18.42 -10.95 -6.82
C ALA A 262 18.67 -11.50 -5.39
N MET A 263 17.74 -12.27 -4.83
CA MET A 263 17.88 -12.81 -3.46
C MET A 263 18.94 -13.91 -3.36
N GLN A 264 19.08 -14.73 -4.41
CA GLN A 264 19.97 -15.89 -4.42
C GLN A 264 21.36 -15.58 -4.99
N ASN A 265 21.42 -14.74 -6.02
CA ASN A 265 22.63 -14.57 -6.84
C ASN A 265 23.31 -13.20 -6.67
N ASP A 266 22.65 -12.22 -6.03
CA ASP A 266 23.23 -10.91 -5.76
C ASP A 266 23.52 -10.71 -4.26
N PRO A 267 24.73 -11.06 -3.78
CA PRO A 267 25.07 -10.94 -2.36
C PRO A 267 25.04 -9.48 -1.87
N ASN A 268 25.18 -8.51 -2.79
CA ASN A 268 25.17 -7.09 -2.47
C ASN A 268 23.76 -6.51 -2.40
N ALA A 269 22.73 -7.24 -2.86
CA ALA A 269 21.35 -6.79 -2.72
C ALA A 269 20.93 -6.86 -1.24
N THR A 270 20.50 -5.72 -0.69
CA THR A 270 19.95 -5.62 0.68
C THR A 270 18.50 -5.16 0.71
N GLY A 271 17.97 -4.69 -0.42
CA GLY A 271 16.58 -4.33 -0.58
C GLY A 271 16.11 -4.45 -2.03
N LEU A 272 14.90 -4.96 -2.24
CA LEU A 272 14.18 -4.90 -3.51
C LEU A 272 13.01 -3.95 -3.33
N LEU A 273 13.13 -2.76 -3.93
CA LEU A 273 12.30 -1.61 -3.59
C LEU A 273 11.55 -1.09 -4.82
N ILE A 274 10.48 -0.35 -4.56
CA ILE A 274 9.74 0.41 -5.58
C ILE A 274 9.84 1.89 -5.21
N ASN A 275 10.41 2.70 -6.09
CA ASN A 275 10.39 4.16 -5.95
C ASN A 275 9.04 4.69 -6.41
N CYS A 276 8.31 5.39 -5.53
CA CYS A 276 7.11 6.16 -5.83
C CYS A 276 7.37 7.23 -6.89
N LEU A 277 8.58 7.77 -6.91
CA LEU A 277 8.98 8.87 -7.77
C LEU A 277 9.78 8.32 -8.94
N ASN A 278 9.45 8.77 -10.15
CA ASN A 278 10.26 8.49 -11.34
C ASN A 278 11.52 9.38 -11.32
N SER A 279 12.36 9.21 -10.31
CA SER A 279 13.59 9.95 -10.10
C SER A 279 14.74 9.01 -9.84
N THR A 280 15.86 9.27 -10.50
CA THR A 280 17.14 8.61 -10.24
C THR A 280 17.89 9.25 -9.06
N ASN A 281 17.41 10.39 -8.54
CA ASN A 281 18.03 11.06 -7.41
C ASN A 281 17.65 10.36 -6.11
N MET A 282 18.58 9.58 -5.56
CA MET A 282 18.42 8.84 -4.31
C MET A 282 18.01 9.71 -3.12
N ARG A 283 18.45 10.97 -3.06
CA ARG A 283 18.07 11.89 -1.96
C ARG A 283 16.57 12.19 -1.95
N ARG A 284 15.93 12.05 -3.12
CA ARG A 284 14.52 12.26 -3.36
C ARG A 284 13.77 10.93 -3.54
N ALA A 285 14.37 9.78 -3.25
CA ALA A 285 13.63 8.53 -3.29
C ALA A 285 12.49 8.60 -2.27
N LYS A 286 11.32 8.08 -2.64
CA LYS A 286 10.20 7.82 -1.74
C LYS A 286 9.78 6.38 -2.00
N ILE A 287 9.89 5.54 -0.99
CA ILE A 287 9.74 4.09 -1.13
C ILE A 287 8.29 3.72 -0.84
N HIS A 288 7.75 2.87 -1.70
CA HIS A 288 6.40 2.35 -1.56
C HIS A 288 6.32 1.41 -0.35
N THR A 289 5.37 1.64 0.56
CA THR A 289 5.14 0.74 1.69
C THR A 289 4.26 -0.44 1.34
N ASP A 290 3.38 -0.35 0.33
CA ASP A 290 2.52 -1.48 -0.05
C ASP A 290 3.30 -2.71 -0.52
N PHE A 291 4.55 -2.52 -0.97
CA PHE A 291 5.50 -3.59 -1.24
C PHE A 291 6.95 -3.16 -0.97
N PHE A 292 7.69 -4.01 -0.27
CA PHE A 292 9.15 -4.02 -0.28
C PHE A 292 9.68 -5.40 0.08
N ALA A 293 10.92 -5.70 -0.31
CA ALA A 293 11.68 -6.81 0.25
C ALA A 293 13.01 -6.32 0.82
N ILE A 294 13.39 -6.72 2.02
CA ILE A 294 14.64 -6.28 2.67
C ILE A 294 15.31 -7.42 3.43
N LYS A 295 16.64 -7.36 3.56
CA LYS A 295 17.41 -8.22 4.47
C LYS A 295 17.30 -7.64 5.89
N PRO A 296 16.69 -8.34 6.86
CA PRO A 296 16.55 -7.78 8.20
C PRO A 296 17.90 -7.59 8.92
N GLU A 297 18.92 -8.41 8.62
CA GLU A 297 20.25 -8.34 9.25
C GLU A 297 21.01 -7.02 9.03
N VAL A 298 20.66 -6.25 7.98
CA VAL A 298 21.34 -4.96 7.70
C VAL A 298 20.68 -3.79 8.41
N LEU A 299 19.55 -4.03 9.08
CA LEU A 299 18.78 -3.01 9.77
C LEU A 299 19.18 -2.97 11.26
N PRO A 300 19.25 -1.76 11.87
CA PRO A 300 19.27 -1.63 13.31
C PRO A 300 18.07 -2.31 13.95
N SER A 301 18.25 -2.91 15.13
CA SER A 301 17.20 -3.62 15.84
C SER A 301 16.04 -2.72 16.32
N ASP A 302 16.20 -1.40 16.25
CA ASP A 302 15.23 -0.38 16.65
C ASP A 302 14.73 0.47 15.48
N VAL A 303 15.05 0.10 14.24
CA VAL A 303 14.89 0.95 13.05
C VAL A 303 13.47 1.48 12.83
N PHE A 304 12.44 0.70 13.18
CA PHE A 304 11.02 1.07 13.01
C PHE A 304 10.32 1.43 14.33
N LEU A 305 11.05 1.56 15.45
CA LEU A 305 10.43 1.86 16.75
C LEU A 305 10.03 3.33 16.89
N ASN A 306 10.72 4.23 16.19
CA ASN A 306 10.49 5.66 16.24
C ASN A 306 10.21 6.19 14.83
N PRO A 307 9.05 5.85 14.24
CA PRO A 307 8.77 6.17 12.85
C PRO A 307 8.83 7.68 12.65
N THR A 308 9.61 8.11 11.66
CA THR A 308 9.76 9.54 11.31
C THR A 308 8.83 9.91 10.15
N GLY A 309 8.70 11.18 9.75
CA GLY A 309 7.93 11.54 8.54
C GLY A 309 6.42 11.75 8.74
N LYS A 310 5.72 12.01 7.64
CA LYS A 310 4.31 12.45 7.62
C LYS A 310 3.31 11.37 7.26
N ASP A 311 3.76 10.34 6.55
CA ASP A 311 3.00 9.19 6.08
C ASP A 311 3.88 7.94 6.16
N ALA A 312 3.31 6.75 5.93
CA ALA A 312 4.04 5.49 6.06
C ALA A 312 5.20 5.42 5.07
N GLU A 313 5.03 5.91 3.83
CA GLU A 313 6.07 5.93 2.81
C GLU A 313 7.25 6.83 3.20
N ASP A 314 6.99 8.05 3.68
CA ASP A 314 8.03 8.97 4.16
C ASP A 314 8.75 8.36 5.37
N SER A 315 8.00 7.72 6.26
CA SER A 315 8.52 7.06 7.45
C SER A 315 9.48 5.94 7.12
N PHE A 316 8.98 4.94 6.40
CA PHE A 316 9.76 3.80 5.97
C PHE A 316 10.99 4.23 5.15
N THR A 317 10.84 5.20 4.25
CA THR A 317 11.95 5.76 3.46
C THR A 317 13.06 6.31 4.33
N ASN A 318 12.71 7.04 5.39
CA ASN A 318 13.70 7.62 6.30
C ASN A 318 14.36 6.56 7.16
N ASP A 319 13.58 5.61 7.66
CA ASP A 319 14.05 4.54 8.55
C ASP A 319 15.11 3.66 7.87
N ILE A 320 14.95 3.37 6.56
CA ILE A 320 15.94 2.58 5.80
C ILE A 320 17.01 3.41 5.09
N ARG A 321 17.01 4.73 5.24
CA ARG A 321 17.83 5.64 4.42
C ARG A 321 19.32 5.38 4.57
N GLU A 322 19.80 5.33 5.80
CA GLU A 322 21.23 5.19 6.09
C GLU A 322 21.74 3.76 5.84
N THR A 323 20.89 2.76 6.01
CA THR A 323 21.28 1.35 5.99
C THR A 323 21.16 0.73 4.61
N ILE A 324 20.19 1.16 3.80
CA ILE A 324 19.92 0.62 2.47
C ILE A 324 20.17 1.68 1.40
N LEU A 325 19.43 2.80 1.42
CA LEU A 325 19.38 3.73 0.29
C LEU A 325 20.72 4.46 0.04
N ASN A 326 21.34 4.98 1.10
CA ASN A 326 22.61 5.70 1.00
C ASN A 326 23.79 4.78 0.66
N LYS A 327 23.70 3.49 1.03
CA LYS A 327 24.71 2.49 0.67
C LYS A 327 24.62 2.07 -0.80
N GLY A 328 23.47 2.28 -1.45
CA GLY A 328 23.27 1.93 -2.87
C GLY A 328 23.06 0.43 -3.13
N ASN A 329 22.77 -0.34 -2.08
CA ASN A 329 22.65 -1.79 -2.13
C ASN A 329 21.24 -2.29 -2.46
N GLN A 330 20.32 -1.38 -2.81
CA GLN A 330 18.99 -1.72 -3.28
C GLN A 330 18.97 -2.09 -4.77
N ARG A 331 17.96 -2.86 -5.17
CA ARG A 331 17.55 -3.08 -6.55
C ARG A 331 16.14 -2.55 -6.74
N TRP A 332 15.90 -1.87 -7.85
CA TRP A 332 14.58 -1.39 -8.21
C TRP A 332 13.82 -2.49 -8.93
N ILE A 333 12.60 -2.80 -8.49
CA ILE A 333 11.75 -3.77 -9.19
C ILE A 333 11.47 -3.25 -10.61
N PRO A 334 11.83 -4.01 -11.67
CA PRO A 334 11.76 -3.52 -13.04
C PRO A 334 10.32 -3.22 -13.45
N GLY A 335 10.07 -1.99 -13.89
CA GLY A 335 8.74 -1.58 -14.32
C GLY A 335 7.73 -1.41 -13.19
N ALA A 336 8.08 -1.50 -11.91
CA ALA A 336 7.11 -1.32 -10.83
C ALA A 336 6.88 0.14 -10.43
N THR A 337 7.78 1.07 -10.76
CA THR A 337 7.58 2.50 -10.52
C THR A 337 6.37 3.01 -11.30
N SER A 338 5.48 3.72 -10.58
CA SER A 338 4.29 4.33 -11.16
C SER A 338 4.65 5.30 -12.30
N LEU A 339 3.79 5.38 -13.31
CA LEU A 339 3.90 6.36 -14.39
C LEU A 339 3.40 7.75 -13.98
N ASP A 340 2.76 7.87 -12.82
CA ASP A 340 2.26 9.12 -12.25
C ASP A 340 2.62 9.24 -10.76
N ASN A 341 2.11 10.29 -10.11
CA ASN A 341 2.40 10.60 -8.72
C ASN A 341 1.58 9.75 -7.71
N ALA A 342 0.81 8.76 -8.14
CA ALA A 342 -0.11 8.03 -7.26
C ALA A 342 0.60 7.10 -6.25
N CYS A 343 1.92 6.93 -6.35
CA CYS A 343 2.72 5.91 -5.65
C CYS A 343 1.99 4.56 -5.51
N ARG A 344 1.80 3.88 -6.65
CA ARG A 344 1.18 2.56 -6.71
C ARG A 344 2.02 1.62 -7.56
N ALA A 345 2.36 0.45 -7.02
CA ALA A 345 3.20 -0.53 -7.69
C ALA A 345 2.60 -0.94 -9.05
N GLY A 346 3.36 -0.83 -10.13
CA GLY A 346 2.91 -1.23 -11.47
C GLY A 346 1.72 -0.43 -12.01
N TRP A 347 1.34 0.68 -11.37
CA TRP A 347 0.14 1.42 -11.72
C TRP A 347 0.17 1.97 -13.15
N LYS A 348 -0.98 1.84 -13.84
CA LYS A 348 -1.17 2.16 -15.27
C LYS A 348 -0.26 1.40 -16.23
N ARG A 349 0.41 0.35 -15.78
CA ARG A 349 1.18 -0.53 -16.66
C ARG A 349 0.36 -1.74 -17.06
N LYS A 350 0.64 -2.24 -18.26
CA LYS A 350 0.16 -3.56 -18.67
C LYS A 350 0.78 -4.60 -17.74
N PHE A 351 0.01 -5.62 -17.35
CA PHE A 351 0.48 -6.65 -16.43
C PHE A 351 1.83 -7.21 -16.90
N ASN A 352 1.95 -7.69 -18.13
CA ASN A 352 3.21 -8.23 -18.70
C ASN A 352 4.43 -7.28 -18.79
N LYS A 353 4.36 -6.06 -18.23
CA LYS A 353 5.47 -5.09 -18.16
C LYS A 353 5.98 -4.80 -16.75
N THR A 354 5.46 -5.47 -15.73
CA THR A 354 5.88 -5.28 -14.34
C THR A 354 5.69 -6.57 -13.56
N PRO A 355 6.64 -7.13 -12.80
CA PRO A 355 6.43 -8.37 -12.06
C PRO A 355 5.41 -8.23 -10.91
N ILE A 356 5.18 -6.99 -10.45
CA ILE A 356 4.31 -6.66 -9.31
C ILE A 356 3.27 -5.65 -9.73
N VAL A 357 2.03 -5.82 -9.26
CA VAL A 357 0.94 -4.87 -9.53
C VAL A 357 0.10 -4.60 -8.28
N HIS A 358 -0.15 -3.32 -8.03
CA HIS A 358 -1.16 -2.83 -7.12
C HIS A 358 -2.44 -2.60 -7.93
N PHE A 359 -3.48 -3.40 -7.67
CA PHE A 359 -4.70 -3.41 -8.46
C PHE A 359 -5.93 -3.07 -7.61
N HIS A 360 -6.74 -2.10 -8.06
CA HIS A 360 -8.02 -1.77 -7.44
C HIS A 360 -9.15 -2.19 -8.37
N PRO A 361 -9.90 -3.28 -8.06
CA PRO A 361 -11.01 -3.70 -8.91
C PRO A 361 -12.08 -2.61 -8.94
N GLY A 362 -12.64 -2.35 -10.13
CA GLY A 362 -13.87 -1.56 -10.24
C GLY A 362 -15.05 -2.29 -9.59
N GLY A 363 -16.08 -1.55 -9.17
CA GLY A 363 -17.20 -2.13 -8.40
C GLY A 363 -17.86 -3.35 -9.06
N GLY A 364 -17.97 -3.39 -10.39
CA GLY A 364 -18.52 -4.54 -11.12
C GLY A 364 -17.62 -5.78 -11.19
N LEU A 365 -16.31 -5.66 -10.94
CA LEU A 365 -15.41 -6.81 -10.86
C LEU A 365 -15.51 -7.52 -9.51
N MET A 366 -15.86 -6.80 -8.45
CA MET A 366 -15.93 -7.36 -7.10
C MET A 366 -17.09 -8.36 -6.90
N SER A 367 -18.07 -8.40 -7.81
CA SER A 367 -19.15 -9.40 -7.78
C SER A 367 -18.70 -10.78 -8.28
N HIS A 368 -17.56 -10.86 -8.95
CA HIS A 368 -16.99 -12.11 -9.44
C HIS A 368 -15.65 -12.35 -8.74
N PHE A 369 -15.52 -13.44 -7.99
CA PHE A 369 -14.26 -13.81 -7.32
C PHE A 369 -13.26 -14.44 -8.30
N THR A 370 -13.01 -13.78 -9.43
CA THR A 370 -12.05 -14.23 -10.45
C THR A 370 -10.94 -13.20 -10.59
N CYS A 371 -9.69 -13.63 -10.40
CA CYS A 371 -8.56 -12.73 -10.56
C CYS A 371 -8.32 -12.40 -12.05
N PRO A 372 -8.28 -11.11 -12.45
CA PRO A 372 -8.01 -10.71 -13.83
C PRO A 372 -6.51 -10.63 -14.13
N ILE A 373 -5.66 -10.86 -13.14
CA ILE A 373 -4.20 -10.76 -13.27
C ILE A 373 -3.69 -12.08 -13.83
N PRO A 374 -2.96 -12.08 -14.97
CA PRO A 374 -2.29 -13.28 -15.45
C PRO A 374 -1.13 -13.63 -14.52
N PHE A 375 -0.77 -14.91 -14.45
CA PHE A 375 0.38 -15.43 -13.71
C PHE A 375 1.33 -16.11 -14.68
#